data_AF-A0A482VYH0-F1
#
_entry.id   AF-A0A482VYH0-F1
#
_cell.length_a   1.000
_cell.length_b   1.000
_cell.length_c   1.000
_cell.angle_alpha   90.00
_cell.angle_beta   90.00
_cell.angle_gamma   90.00
#
_symmetry.space_group_name_H-M   'P 1'
#
loop_
_entity.id
_entity.type
_entity.pdbx_description
1 polymer ?
#
loop_
_entity_poly.entity_id
_entity_poly.type
_entity_poly.pdbx_seq_one_letter_code
_entity_poly.pdbx_strand_id
1 'polypeptide(L)'
;MVSIHRFLQDKATDHRHLPVMGRRQDTDHHPKDILHQDSTLLQGSILPQVPILQLSISPWGRAAPLSIEVSAPPGTIVGTVEQEWSIFCPTFAIKNPSGETVLRVEGPFCTFSICGDVEFKIMSADGNTQVGKISKQWSGLIREMFTDTDYFGITFPMDLDVRMKAVMLGACFLIVCTLY
;
A
#
# COMPACT_ATOMS: atom_id res chain seq x y z
N MET A 1 4.56 3.05 16.30
CA MET A 1 5.34 2.76 15.08
C MET A 1 5.82 1.32 15.12
N VAL A 2 4.87 0.39 14.99
CA VAL A 2 5.09 -1.07 14.88
C VAL A 2 4.33 -1.47 13.61
N SER A 3 4.86 -2.43 12.84
CA SER A 3 4.44 -2.81 11.48
C SER A 3 5.00 -1.85 10.43
N ILE A 4 6.08 -2.18 9.73
CA ILE A 4 6.08 -3.17 8.64
C ILE A 4 7.33 -4.08 8.67
N HIS A 5 8.34 -3.73 9.48
CA HIS A 5 9.63 -4.43 9.51
C HIS A 5 9.53 -5.89 10.04
N ARG A 6 8.49 -6.24 10.80
CA ARG A 6 8.34 -7.59 11.37
C ARG A 6 7.76 -8.61 10.37
N PHE A 7 7.09 -8.15 9.31
CA PHE A 7 6.47 -9.06 8.33
C PHE A 7 7.48 -9.68 7.36
N LEU A 8 8.64 -9.04 7.17
CA LEU A 8 9.69 -9.54 6.27
C LEU A 8 10.70 -10.49 6.96
N GLN A 9 10.70 -10.57 8.29
CA GLN A 9 11.58 -11.49 9.03
C GLN A 9 10.94 -12.87 9.30
N ASP A 10 9.62 -12.99 9.33
CA ASP A 10 8.94 -14.27 9.61
C ASP A 10 8.96 -15.27 8.44
N LYS A 11 9.31 -14.83 7.23
CA LYS A 11 9.34 -15.70 6.03
C LYS A 11 10.68 -16.41 5.77
N ALA A 12 11.72 -16.12 6.56
CA ALA A 12 13.09 -16.60 6.28
C ALA A 12 13.61 -17.70 7.23
N THR A 13 12.79 -18.21 8.16
CA THR A 13 13.21 -19.25 9.12
C THR A 13 12.20 -20.39 9.20
N ASP A 14 11.97 -21.09 8.09
CA ASP A 14 11.38 -22.43 8.16
C ASP A 14 11.96 -23.33 7.07
N HIS A 15 13.17 -23.82 7.31
CA HIS A 15 13.68 -25.03 6.68
C HIS A 15 14.72 -25.65 7.60
N ARG A 16 14.28 -26.66 8.37
CA ARG A 16 14.97 -27.93 8.70
C ARG A 16 14.33 -28.56 9.95
N HIS A 17 13.62 -29.68 9.79
CA HIS A 17 13.97 -31.00 10.36
C HIS A 17 12.80 -32.00 10.25
N LEU A 18 13.09 -33.17 9.66
CA LEU A 18 12.24 -34.34 9.51
C LEU A 18 12.07 -35.09 10.86
N PRO A 19 10.96 -35.84 11.07
CA PRO A 19 10.76 -36.61 12.30
C PRO A 19 11.53 -37.95 12.26
N VAL A 20 12.16 -38.32 13.39
CA VAL A 20 12.76 -39.64 13.59
C VAL A 20 11.84 -40.51 14.46
N MET A 21 11.56 -41.71 13.93
CA MET A 21 10.86 -42.88 14.48
C MET A 21 10.90 -43.08 16.01
N GLY A 22 9.71 -43.27 16.59
CA GLY A 22 9.49 -43.72 17.97
C GLY A 22 9.60 -45.24 18.16
N ARG A 23 9.98 -45.65 19.38
CA ARG A 23 10.09 -47.04 19.85
C ARG A 23 8.92 -47.35 20.81
N ARG A 24 8.34 -48.55 20.65
CA ARG A 24 7.13 -49.10 21.30
C ARG A 24 7.14 -49.12 22.83
N GLN A 25 5.95 -48.95 23.42
CA GLN A 25 5.49 -49.67 24.62
C GLN A 25 4.00 -50.04 24.45
N ASP A 26 3.71 -51.34 24.56
CA ASP A 26 2.38 -51.96 24.64
C ASP A 26 1.84 -51.87 26.07
N THR A 27 0.55 -51.56 26.24
CA THR A 27 -0.36 -52.29 27.16
C THR A 27 -1.85 -52.03 26.83
N ASP A 28 -2.58 -53.14 26.72
CA ASP A 28 -3.99 -53.43 27.02
C ASP A 28 -5.19 -52.78 26.29
N HIS A 29 -5.74 -53.56 25.35
CA HIS A 29 -7.14 -53.99 25.17
C HIS A 29 -8.30 -53.16 25.78
N HIS A 30 -9.03 -52.41 24.93
CA HIS A 30 -10.49 -52.56 24.75
C HIS A 30 -10.98 -51.86 23.45
N PRO A 31 -11.97 -52.40 22.71
CA PRO A 31 -12.38 -51.85 21.42
C PRO A 31 -13.36 -50.68 21.59
N LYS A 32 -13.02 -49.53 21.01
CA LYS A 32 -13.93 -48.40 20.78
C LYS A 32 -13.75 -47.91 19.35
N ASP A 33 -14.01 -48.80 18.41
CA ASP A 33 -14.39 -48.36 17.08
C ASP A 33 -15.76 -47.69 17.15
N ILE A 34 -15.96 -46.68 16.31
CA ILE A 34 -17.19 -45.87 16.13
C ILE A 34 -17.27 -44.65 17.07
N LEU A 35 -16.51 -43.59 16.74
CA LEU A 35 -17.01 -42.22 16.52
C LEU A 35 -15.86 -41.21 16.44
N HIS A 36 -14.93 -41.36 15.50
CA HIS A 36 -14.06 -40.24 15.09
C HIS A 36 -13.84 -40.29 13.58
N GLN A 37 -14.95 -40.40 12.86
CA GLN A 37 -14.98 -40.19 11.42
C GLN A 37 -14.92 -38.67 11.19
N ASP A 38 -13.73 -38.24 10.81
CA ASP A 38 -13.52 -37.23 9.78
C ASP A 38 -13.87 -35.76 10.12
N SER A 39 -13.36 -35.26 11.24
CA SER A 39 -13.28 -33.82 11.51
C SER A 39 -12.15 -33.11 10.73
N THR A 40 -11.39 -33.82 9.89
CA THR A 40 -10.23 -33.25 9.15
C THR A 40 -10.59 -32.76 7.75
N LEU A 41 -11.75 -33.14 7.18
CA LEU A 41 -12.16 -32.71 5.84
C LEU A 41 -12.94 -31.38 5.76
N LEU A 42 -13.24 -30.74 6.90
CA LEU A 42 -13.85 -29.39 6.91
C LEU A 42 -12.85 -28.29 7.26
N GLN A 43 -11.54 -28.54 7.17
CA GLN A 43 -10.57 -27.45 7.07
C GLN A 43 -10.63 -26.92 5.64
N GLY A 44 -11.67 -26.13 5.34
CA GLY A 44 -11.83 -25.45 4.06
C GLY A 44 -10.49 -24.80 3.71
N SER A 45 -9.91 -25.24 2.60
CA SER A 45 -8.65 -24.70 2.09
C SER A 45 -8.89 -23.23 1.81
N ILE A 46 -8.49 -22.38 2.77
CA ILE A 46 -8.41 -20.95 2.56
C ILE A 46 -7.42 -20.78 1.42
N LEU A 47 -7.94 -20.53 0.20
CA LEU A 47 -7.10 -20.20 -0.93
C LEU A 47 -6.19 -19.05 -0.47
N PRO A 48 -4.87 -19.14 -0.71
CA PRO A 48 -3.96 -18.08 -0.31
C PRO A 48 -4.46 -16.77 -0.92
N GLN A 49 -4.86 -15.84 -0.07
CA GLN A 49 -5.36 -14.54 -0.49
C GLN A 49 -4.17 -13.80 -1.11
N VAL A 50 -4.12 -13.73 -2.44
CA VAL A 50 -3.11 -12.93 -3.14
C VAL A 50 -3.50 -11.45 -3.02
N PRO A 51 -2.57 -10.57 -2.60
CA PRO A 51 -2.86 -9.14 -2.54
C PRO A 51 -3.16 -8.60 -3.94
N ILE A 52 -4.22 -7.81 -4.06
CA ILE A 52 -4.69 -7.25 -5.34
C ILE A 52 -3.71 -6.17 -5.86
N LEU A 53 -3.15 -5.38 -4.93
CA LEU A 53 -2.16 -4.34 -5.20
C LEU A 53 -0.97 -4.53 -4.27
N GLN A 54 0.24 -4.50 -4.83
CA GLN A 54 1.48 -4.51 -4.07
C GLN A 54 2.22 -3.19 -4.29
N LEU A 55 2.52 -2.51 -3.17
CA LEU A 55 3.25 -1.24 -3.12
C LEU A 55 4.67 -1.50 -2.64
N SER A 56 5.67 -1.17 -3.45
CA SER A 56 7.08 -1.27 -3.07
C SER A 56 7.65 0.14 -2.95
N ILE A 57 8.05 0.53 -1.74
CA ILE A 57 8.67 1.82 -1.47
C ILE A 57 10.18 1.65 -1.63
N SER A 58 10.79 2.38 -2.56
CA SER A 58 12.23 2.33 -2.77
C SER A 58 12.90 3.64 -2.36
N PRO A 59 13.62 3.67 -1.22
CA PRO A 59 14.46 4.82 -0.86
C PRO A 59 15.81 4.68 -1.57
N TRP A 60 16.08 5.52 -2.56
CA TRP A 60 17.38 5.56 -3.21
C TRP A 60 18.41 6.31 -2.34
N GLY A 61 18.77 5.74 -1.18
CA GLY A 61 19.76 6.31 -0.26
C GLY A 61 19.30 7.58 0.49
N ARG A 62 20.19 8.18 1.28
CA ARG A 62 19.88 9.28 2.24
C ARG A 62 19.46 10.62 1.60
N ALA A 63 19.43 10.75 0.28
CA ALA A 63 19.22 12.04 -0.40
C ALA A 63 18.36 11.98 -1.67
N ALA A 64 17.84 10.81 -2.08
CA ALA A 64 16.96 10.73 -3.23
C ALA A 64 15.49 10.88 -2.85
N PRO A 65 14.65 11.41 -3.76
CA PRO A 65 13.22 11.48 -3.55
C PRO A 65 12.59 10.10 -3.35
N LEU A 66 11.52 10.05 -2.56
CA LEU A 66 10.79 8.82 -2.27
C LEU A 66 10.01 8.36 -3.51
N SER A 67 10.02 7.06 -3.78
CA SER A 67 9.27 6.46 -4.88
C SER A 67 8.47 5.24 -4.41
N ILE A 68 7.29 5.06 -4.99
CA ILE A 68 6.42 3.91 -4.78
C ILE A 68 6.13 3.25 -6.13
N GLU A 69 6.48 1.99 -6.26
CA GLU A 69 6.06 1.15 -7.37
C GLU A 69 4.73 0.48 -7.03
N VAL A 70 3.78 0.52 -7.96
CA VAL A 70 2.47 -0.10 -7.85
C VAL A 70 2.40 -1.27 -8.82
N SER A 71 2.12 -2.48 -8.31
CA SER A 71 1.99 -3.69 -9.12
C SER A 71 0.67 -4.44 -8.87
N ALA A 72 0.06 -4.98 -9.93
CA ALA A 72 -1.16 -5.78 -9.89
C ALA A 72 -1.30 -6.65 -11.16
N PRO A 73 -1.48 -7.99 -11.03
CA PRO A 73 -1.19 -8.83 -9.85
C PRO A 73 0.28 -8.67 -9.40
N PRO A 74 0.67 -9.18 -8.21
CA PRO A 74 2.05 -9.08 -7.74
C PRO A 74 3.06 -9.53 -8.80
N GLY A 75 4.00 -8.67 -9.14
CA GLY A 75 5.01 -8.92 -10.19
C GLY A 75 4.70 -8.30 -11.56
N THR A 76 3.50 -7.75 -11.79
CA THR A 76 3.20 -6.94 -12.98
C THR A 76 3.12 -5.46 -12.61
N ILE A 77 4.11 -4.67 -13.03
CA ILE A 77 4.16 -3.23 -12.75
C ILE A 77 3.02 -2.52 -13.48
N VAL A 78 2.22 -1.77 -12.72
CA VAL A 78 1.13 -0.93 -13.21
C VAL A 78 1.61 0.51 -13.42
N GLY A 79 2.55 0.96 -12.60
CA GLY A 79 3.18 2.26 -12.70
C GLY A 79 3.97 2.61 -11.46
N THR A 80 4.62 3.78 -11.49
CA THR A 80 5.39 4.29 -10.36
C THR A 80 4.94 5.70 -9.99
N VAL A 81 5.05 6.02 -8.72
CA VAL A 81 4.91 7.37 -8.20
C VAL A 81 6.26 7.80 -7.69
N GLU A 82 6.77 8.92 -8.18
CA GLU A 82 8.05 9.47 -7.75
C GLU A 82 7.84 10.88 -7.23
N GLN A 83 8.41 11.19 -6.07
CA GLN A 83 8.48 12.56 -5.62
C GLN A 83 9.48 13.32 -6.50
N GLU A 84 9.08 14.47 -7.03
CA GLU A 84 9.98 15.38 -7.74
C GLU A 84 10.55 16.40 -6.75
N TRP A 85 11.83 16.72 -6.87
CA TRP A 85 12.43 17.76 -6.03
C TRP A 85 11.91 19.13 -6.46
N SER A 86 11.26 19.83 -5.54
CA SER A 86 10.68 21.15 -5.79
C SER A 86 10.84 22.02 -4.56
N ILE A 87 11.22 23.28 -4.78
CA ILE A 87 11.61 24.23 -3.72
C ILE A 87 10.39 24.78 -2.97
N PHE A 88 9.23 24.87 -3.63
CA PHE A 88 8.08 25.61 -3.11
C PHE A 88 6.75 24.84 -3.07
N CYS A 89 6.61 23.79 -3.88
CA CYS A 89 5.41 22.95 -3.92
C CYS A 89 5.84 21.49 -3.94
N PRO A 90 5.35 20.63 -3.04
CA PRO A 90 5.63 19.21 -3.16
C PRO A 90 4.99 18.68 -4.46
N THR A 91 5.81 18.15 -5.36
CA THR A 91 5.36 17.63 -6.65
C THR A 91 5.62 16.12 -6.71
N PHE A 92 4.67 15.37 -7.26
CA PHE A 92 4.79 13.93 -7.46
C PHE A 92 4.49 13.59 -8.92
N ALA A 93 5.40 12.89 -9.59
CA ALA A 93 5.21 12.37 -10.93
C ALA A 93 4.51 11.01 -10.88
N ILE A 94 3.45 10.87 -11.67
CA ILE A 94 2.72 9.62 -11.88
C ILE A 94 3.17 9.04 -13.20
N LYS A 95 3.87 7.92 -13.16
CA LYS A 95 4.46 7.28 -14.33
C LYS A 95 3.76 5.97 -14.67
N ASN A 96 3.67 5.70 -15.97
CA ASN A 96 3.20 4.42 -16.49
C ASN A 96 4.28 3.33 -16.34
N PRO A 97 3.99 2.06 -16.69
CA PRO A 97 4.98 0.97 -16.61
C PRO A 97 6.22 1.19 -17.47
N SER A 98 6.11 1.98 -18.54
CA SER A 98 7.24 2.38 -19.39
C SER A 98 8.10 3.51 -18.79
N GLY A 99 7.74 4.04 -17.62
CA GLY A 99 8.47 5.12 -16.96
C GLY A 99 8.16 6.51 -17.51
N GLU A 100 7.15 6.65 -18.37
CA GLU A 100 6.69 7.92 -18.90
C GLU A 100 5.69 8.57 -17.94
N THR A 101 5.88 9.86 -17.66
CA THR A 101 4.99 10.65 -16.81
C THR A 101 3.66 10.90 -17.52
N VAL A 102 2.57 10.42 -16.94
CA VAL A 102 1.20 10.59 -17.47
C VAL A 102 0.48 11.74 -16.76
N LEU A 103 0.73 11.90 -15.46
CA LEU A 103 0.15 12.96 -14.64
C LEU A 103 1.19 13.49 -13.64
N ARG A 104 0.97 14.71 -13.15
CA ARG A 104 1.67 15.24 -11.98
C ARG A 104 0.68 15.60 -10.89
N VAL A 105 1.07 15.40 -9.65
CA VAL A 105 0.31 15.86 -8.48
C VAL A 105 1.10 16.97 -7.83
N GLU A 106 0.53 18.17 -7.80
CA GLU A 106 1.14 19.35 -7.19
C GLU A 106 0.41 19.69 -5.89
N GLY A 107 1.15 19.72 -4.79
CA GLY A 107 0.61 20.18 -3.52
C GLY A 107 0.56 21.71 -3.42
N PRO A 108 -0.04 22.23 -2.33
CA PRO A 108 -0.14 23.66 -2.11
C PRO A 108 1.26 24.29 -1.97
N PHE A 109 1.40 25.55 -2.41
CA PHE A 109 2.58 26.36 -2.17
C PHE A 109 2.86 26.46 -0.66
N CYS A 110 4.13 26.32 -0.27
CA CYS A 110 4.58 26.31 1.12
C CYS A 110 3.87 27.34 2.02
N THR A 111 3.19 26.81 3.05
CA THR A 111 3.01 27.44 4.37
C THR A 111 2.24 28.75 4.49
N PHE A 112 0.98 28.83 4.00
CA PHE A 112 0.02 29.85 4.50
C PHE A 112 -1.38 29.31 4.85
N SER A 113 -1.59 27.99 4.83
CA SER A 113 -2.86 27.37 5.24
C SER A 113 -2.68 26.52 6.50
N ILE A 114 -2.30 27.14 7.62
CA ILE A 114 -2.27 26.50 8.95
C ILE A 114 -3.70 26.33 9.53
N CYS A 115 -4.77 26.58 8.77
CA CYS A 115 -6.16 26.36 9.18
C CYS A 115 -7.06 26.09 7.95
N GLY A 116 -7.09 24.86 7.42
CA GLY A 116 -8.08 24.49 6.39
C GLY A 116 -7.79 23.19 5.65
N ASP A 117 -8.75 22.79 4.81
CA ASP A 117 -8.62 21.66 3.88
C ASP A 117 -7.41 21.82 2.96
N VAL A 118 -6.71 20.72 2.70
CA VAL A 118 -5.54 20.70 1.81
C VAL A 118 -5.94 20.11 0.47
N GLU A 119 -5.75 20.89 -0.60
CA GLU A 119 -5.98 20.44 -1.97
C GLU A 119 -4.64 20.23 -2.70
N PHE A 120 -4.49 19.07 -3.33
CA PHE A 120 -3.45 18.78 -4.29
C PHE A 120 -4.07 18.78 -5.69
N LYS A 121 -3.45 19.47 -6.64
CA LYS A 121 -3.91 19.55 -8.03
C LYS A 121 -3.35 18.38 -8.81
N ILE A 122 -4.20 17.73 -9.61
CA ILE A 122 -3.76 16.73 -10.59
C ILE A 122 -3.59 17.48 -11.91
N MET A 123 -2.36 17.58 -12.36
CA MET A 123 -1.94 18.24 -13.59
C MET A 123 -1.67 17.18 -14.68
N SER A 124 -1.81 17.59 -15.94
CA SER A 124 -1.38 16.83 -17.11
C SER A 124 0.14 16.56 -17.10
N ALA A 125 0.59 15.63 -17.95
CA ALA A 125 2.00 15.26 -18.09
C ALA A 125 2.95 16.45 -18.40
N ASP A 126 2.44 17.52 -19.02
CA ASP A 126 3.18 18.74 -19.31
C ASP A 126 3.12 19.79 -18.17
N GLY A 127 2.32 19.55 -17.13
CA GLY A 127 2.13 20.45 -15.99
C GLY A 127 1.27 21.69 -16.28
N ASN A 128 0.73 21.84 -17.49
CA ASN A 128 0.05 23.08 -17.88
C ASN A 128 -1.46 23.07 -17.62
N THR A 129 -2.09 21.89 -17.61
CA THR A 129 -3.55 21.76 -17.49
C THR A 129 -3.92 20.99 -16.23
N GLN A 130 -4.78 21.57 -15.40
CA GLN A 130 -5.38 20.84 -14.28
C GLN A 130 -6.49 19.93 -14.79
N VAL A 131 -6.36 18.62 -14.54
CA VAL A 131 -7.30 17.57 -14.97
C VAL A 131 -8.07 16.95 -13.80
N GLY A 132 -7.70 17.27 -12.56
CA GLY A 132 -8.37 16.76 -11.36
C GLY A 132 -7.82 17.36 -10.09
N LYS A 133 -8.20 16.77 -8.95
CA LYS A 133 -7.67 17.15 -7.63
C LYS A 133 -7.78 16.01 -6.62
N ILE A 134 -6.90 16.04 -5.63
CA ILE A 134 -6.98 15.25 -4.40
C ILE A 134 -7.27 16.24 -3.27
N SER A 135 -8.38 16.06 -2.56
CA SER A 135 -8.75 16.90 -1.41
C SER A 135 -8.59 16.09 -0.13
N LYS A 136 -7.77 16.58 0.79
CA LYS A 136 -7.71 16.13 2.17
C LYS A 136 -8.54 17.11 3.02
N GLN A 137 -9.67 16.63 3.52
CA GLN A 137 -10.50 17.41 4.42
C GLN A 137 -9.94 17.34 5.84
N TRP A 138 -9.50 18.48 6.37
CA TRP A 138 -9.12 18.61 7.78
C TRP A 138 -10.30 19.26 8.46
N SER A 139 -11.12 18.50 9.18
CA SER A 139 -12.32 19.02 9.87
C SER A 139 -11.93 19.98 11.00
N GLY A 140 -11.62 21.21 10.59
CA GLY A 140 -10.91 22.29 11.27
C GLY A 140 -10.94 22.28 12.79
N LEU A 141 -9.75 22.31 13.39
CA LEU A 141 -9.41 22.84 14.73
C LEU A 141 -10.32 22.51 15.94
N ILE A 142 -11.34 21.66 15.83
CA ILE A 142 -12.20 21.20 16.92
C ILE A 142 -11.99 19.70 17.08
N ARG A 143 -10.82 19.38 17.64
CA ARG A 143 -10.41 18.18 18.40
C ARG A 143 -8.99 17.82 18.02
N GLU A 144 -8.10 18.64 18.55
CA GLU A 144 -6.74 18.25 18.88
C GLU A 144 -6.77 16.85 19.50
N MET A 145 -6.15 15.90 18.82
CA MET A 145 -5.96 14.52 19.24
C MET A 145 -7.26 13.66 19.22
N PHE A 146 -7.17 12.46 18.63
CA PHE A 146 -8.12 11.32 18.79
C PHE A 146 -9.23 11.08 17.75
N THR A 147 -9.12 11.46 16.48
CA THR A 147 -9.89 10.72 15.45
C THR A 147 -9.08 10.52 14.17
N ASP A 148 -8.43 9.37 14.12
CA ASP A 148 -7.48 8.85 13.13
C ASP A 148 -8.19 8.47 11.82
N THR A 149 -8.89 9.42 11.19
CA THR A 149 -9.58 9.18 9.91
C THR A 149 -9.45 10.39 9.01
N ASP A 150 -8.39 10.39 8.21
CA ASP A 150 -8.22 11.30 7.09
C ASP A 150 -9.18 10.90 5.95
N TYR A 151 -10.10 11.79 5.58
CA TYR A 151 -10.92 11.58 4.39
C TYR A 151 -10.20 12.16 3.16
N PHE A 152 -9.71 11.27 2.30
CA PHE A 152 -9.14 11.62 1.00
C PHE A 152 -10.18 11.45 -0.09
N GLY A 153 -10.53 12.55 -0.76
CA GLY A 153 -11.31 12.55 -1.99
C GLY A 153 -10.40 12.70 -3.21
N ILE A 154 -10.59 11.87 -4.25
CA ILE A 154 -9.85 11.98 -5.51
C ILE A 154 -10.85 12.19 -6.65
N THR A 155 -10.69 13.28 -7.39
CA THR A 155 -11.43 13.54 -8.63
C THR A 155 -10.55 13.19 -9.81
N PHE A 156 -10.92 12.14 -10.54
CA PHE A 156 -10.17 11.68 -11.71
C PHE A 156 -10.67 12.34 -13.01
N PRO A 157 -9.81 12.49 -14.02
CA PRO A 157 -10.25 12.73 -15.38
C PRO A 157 -11.12 11.57 -15.87
N MET A 158 -12.13 11.86 -16.70
CA MET A 158 -13.09 10.87 -17.21
C MET A 158 -12.38 9.75 -18.00
N ASP A 159 -11.38 10.12 -18.79
CA ASP A 159 -10.66 9.23 -19.70
C ASP A 159 -9.42 8.56 -19.07
N LEU A 160 -9.25 8.67 -17.74
CA LEU A 160 -8.09 8.08 -17.08
C LEU A 160 -8.22 6.56 -16.96
N ASP A 161 -7.20 5.83 -17.45
CA ASP A 161 -7.09 4.38 -17.33
C ASP A 161 -7.24 3.94 -15.86
N VAL A 162 -7.99 2.86 -15.65
CA VAL A 162 -8.23 2.24 -14.33
C VAL A 162 -6.90 1.89 -13.66
N ARG A 163 -5.89 1.50 -14.44
CA ARG A 163 -4.53 1.25 -13.96
C ARG A 163 -3.91 2.50 -13.33
N MET A 164 -4.04 3.66 -13.96
CA MET A 164 -3.51 4.91 -13.42
C MET A 164 -4.29 5.37 -12.19
N LYS A 165 -5.59 5.05 -12.07
CA LYS A 165 -6.33 5.28 -10.82
C LYS A 165 -5.75 4.48 -9.65
N ALA A 166 -5.28 3.26 -9.89
CA ALA A 166 -4.58 2.47 -8.88
C ALA A 166 -3.21 3.08 -8.51
N VAL A 167 -2.45 3.58 -9.49
CA VAL A 167 -1.19 4.28 -9.24
C VAL A 167 -1.42 5.56 -8.41
N MET A 168 -2.50 6.29 -8.67
CA MET A 168 -2.91 7.47 -7.90
C MET A 168 -3.23 7.15 -6.43
N LEU A 169 -3.76 5.96 -6.12
CA LEU A 169 -3.89 5.52 -4.72
C LEU A 169 -2.51 5.35 -4.07
N GLY A 170 -1.53 4.81 -4.81
CA GLY A 170 -0.13 4.81 -4.39
C GLY A 170 0.41 6.21 -4.10
N ALA A 171 0.01 7.20 -4.90
CA ALA A 171 0.39 8.60 -4.66
C ALA A 171 -0.22 9.15 -3.38
N CYS A 172 -1.47 8.80 -3.05
CA CYS A 172 -2.06 9.16 -1.76
C CYS A 172 -1.28 8.57 -0.58
N PHE A 173 -0.85 7.31 -0.66
CA PHE A 173 0.01 6.71 0.35
C PHE A 173 1.36 7.44 0.46
N LEU A 174 1.96 7.82 -0.66
CA LEU A 174 3.22 8.57 -0.67
C LEU A 174 3.08 9.96 -0.05
N ILE A 175 1.99 10.67 -0.35
CA ILE A 175 1.67 11.98 0.24
C ILE A 175 1.52 11.85 1.75
N VAL A 176 0.74 10.88 2.22
CA VAL A 176 0.59 10.62 3.66
C VAL A 176 1.96 10.31 4.29
N CYS A 177 2.75 9.44 3.70
CA CYS A 177 4.08 9.09 4.22
C CYS A 177 5.07 10.28 4.23
N THR A 178 4.85 11.28 3.38
CA THR A 178 5.69 12.49 3.30
C THR A 178 5.26 13.55 4.32
N LEU A 179 3.97 13.56 4.71
CA LEU A 179 3.39 14.56 5.62
C LEU A 179 3.44 14.17 7.12
N TYR A 180 3.72 12.90 7.45
CA TYR A 180 3.83 12.37 8.82
C TYR A 180 5.26 11.93 9.13
#